data_AF-A0A4D4LIF5-F1
#
_entry.id   AF-A0A4D4LIF5-F1
#
_cell.length_a   1.000
_cell.length_b   1.000
_cell.length_c   1.000
_cell.angle_alpha   90.00
_cell.angle_beta   90.00
_cell.angle_gamma   90.00
#
_symmetry.space_group_name_H-M   'P 1'
#
loop_
_entity.id
_entity.type
_entity.pdbx_description
1 polymer ?
#
loop_
_entity_poly.entity_id
_entity_poly.type
_entity_poly.pdbx_seq_one_letter_code
_entity_poly.pdbx_strand_id
1 'polypeptide(L)'
;MPSAPPPAPPDRPRAAAVALLNLSGLGIGYALIRRWVPMAACWIATGVLLLLALPADPDGVGGGLLTVYVVVLLLAAVHGAFVGLRTRLVWPPRSPVAVLLGLALLAVPVGGSVLYRSAREEATQQMLLDRLERADGLVRSGGQKSFGTAQSDYREALRVYGGLRADHPDSRAARKVPGRLTSFYETVGAAYARKDYCAAIAPLTYLRTVPRTLDKKDLGSLAAWPDDRLAASLYECGTDGLAGADVTWEGHFSTLLTTFPDSPQAKKIEPEVRAAVDKEAGNLRGSEPCAAVERLQGLSSQVARLPGTRPAWPMPSRGTPAGPARARTRGRTPAVWTSTRTGNSTRRARR
;
A
#
# COMPACT_ATOMS: atom_id res chain seq x y z
N MET A 1 32.19 66.75 -51.79
CA MET A 1 31.41 65.71 -51.10
C MET A 1 31.60 65.93 -49.60
N PRO A 2 30.55 66.23 -48.81
CA PRO A 2 30.72 66.34 -47.36
C PRO A 2 31.04 64.96 -46.80
N SER A 3 32.12 64.85 -46.05
CA SER A 3 32.54 63.67 -45.32
C SER A 3 31.41 63.26 -44.37
N ALA A 4 30.96 62.01 -44.47
CA ALA A 4 29.99 61.48 -43.51
C ALA A 4 30.54 61.67 -42.08
N PRO A 5 29.72 62.13 -41.12
CA PRO A 5 30.17 62.30 -39.74
C PRO A 5 30.70 60.97 -39.20
N PRO A 6 31.76 60.98 -38.37
CA PRO A 6 32.35 59.78 -37.82
C PRO A 6 31.28 58.98 -37.05
N PRO A 7 31.30 57.64 -37.17
CA PRO A 7 30.34 56.80 -36.47
C PRO A 7 30.41 57.08 -34.96
N ALA A 8 29.25 57.27 -34.34
CA ALA A 8 29.17 57.52 -32.91
C ALA A 8 29.90 56.40 -32.13
N PRO A 9 30.62 56.76 -31.04
CA PRO A 9 31.36 55.79 -30.25
C PRO A 9 30.42 54.69 -29.70
N PRO A 10 30.90 53.44 -29.63
CA PRO A 10 30.09 52.30 -29.23
C PRO A 10 29.60 52.43 -27.78
N ASP A 11 28.28 52.38 -27.59
CA ASP A 11 27.65 52.55 -26.29
C ASP A 11 27.24 51.18 -25.71
N ARG A 12 28.15 50.56 -24.95
CA ARG A 12 27.99 49.23 -24.34
C ARG A 12 26.73 49.07 -23.46
N PRO A 13 26.37 50.01 -22.57
CA PRO A 13 25.16 49.86 -21.74
C PRO A 13 23.86 49.87 -22.58
N ARG A 14 23.86 50.54 -23.73
CA ARG A 14 22.73 50.51 -24.68
C ARG A 14 22.58 49.14 -25.34
N ALA A 15 23.68 48.53 -25.77
CA ALA A 15 23.66 47.18 -26.33
C ALA A 15 23.13 46.15 -25.32
N ALA A 16 23.54 46.27 -24.04
CA ALA A 16 23.02 45.44 -22.96
C ALA A 16 21.51 45.63 -22.73
N ALA A 17 21.00 46.86 -22.79
CA ALA A 17 19.57 47.12 -22.65
C ALA A 17 18.73 46.48 -23.76
N VAL A 18 19.16 46.61 -25.03
CA VAL A 18 18.46 46.01 -26.18
C VAL A 18 18.52 44.48 -26.12
N ALA A 19 19.64 43.92 -25.69
CA ALA A 19 19.79 42.47 -25.47
C ALA A 19 18.80 41.95 -24.43
N LEU A 20 18.76 42.56 -23.24
CA LEU A 20 17.87 42.20 -22.14
C LEU A 20 16.39 42.31 -22.53
N LEU A 21 16.02 43.37 -23.25
CA LEU A 21 14.65 43.59 -23.73
C LEU A 21 14.23 42.57 -24.78
N ASN A 22 15.11 42.15 -25.69
CA ASN A 22 14.81 41.09 -26.65
C ASN A 22 14.78 39.70 -26.01
N LEU A 23 15.53 39.50 -24.92
CA LEU A 23 15.51 38.28 -24.10
C LEU A 23 14.16 38.03 -23.42
N SER A 24 13.32 39.06 -23.27
CA SER A 24 11.94 38.93 -22.79
C SER A 24 10.98 38.27 -23.81
N GLY A 25 11.43 38.00 -25.05
CA GLY A 25 10.63 37.36 -26.11
C GLY A 25 9.63 38.27 -26.82
N LEU A 26 9.36 39.45 -26.27
CA LEU A 26 8.42 40.43 -26.84
C LEU A 26 9.02 41.29 -27.97
N GLY A 27 10.32 41.18 -28.26
CA GLY A 27 10.99 41.95 -29.30
C GLY A 27 11.05 43.47 -29.03
N ILE A 28 10.87 43.89 -27.77
CA ILE A 28 10.77 45.31 -27.38
C ILE A 28 12.07 46.06 -27.71
N GLY A 29 13.24 45.39 -27.64
CA GLY A 29 14.51 45.99 -28.03
C GLY A 29 14.54 46.42 -29.50
N TYR A 30 13.90 45.67 -30.40
CA TYR A 30 13.75 46.03 -31.81
C TYR A 30 12.78 47.20 -32.05
N ALA A 31 11.71 47.29 -31.24
CA ALA A 31 10.80 48.43 -31.26
C ALA A 31 11.53 49.74 -30.93
N LEU A 32 12.42 49.72 -29.91
CA LEU A 32 13.17 50.90 -29.46
C LEU A 32 14.20 51.43 -30.48
N ILE A 33 14.62 50.59 -31.41
CA ILE A 33 15.51 50.94 -32.54
C ILE A 33 14.77 51.06 -33.88
N ARG A 34 13.42 51.09 -33.86
CA ARG A 34 12.53 51.20 -35.05
C ARG A 34 12.71 50.09 -36.10
N ARG A 35 13.08 48.88 -35.68
CA ARG A 35 13.25 47.71 -36.55
C ARG A 35 12.03 46.80 -36.46
N TRP A 36 11.01 47.08 -37.26
CA TRP A 36 9.72 46.38 -37.23
C TRP A 36 9.77 44.91 -37.68
N VAL A 37 10.59 44.58 -38.68
CA VAL A 37 10.71 43.21 -39.22
C VAL A 37 11.18 42.19 -38.15
N PRO A 38 12.31 42.41 -37.44
CA PRO A 38 12.75 41.46 -36.40
C PRO A 38 11.84 41.46 -35.16
N MET A 39 11.11 42.55 -34.90
CA MET A 39 10.06 42.57 -33.87
C MET A 39 8.91 41.63 -34.22
N ALA A 40 8.40 41.69 -35.47
CA ALA A 40 7.36 40.78 -35.94
C ALA A 40 7.81 39.32 -35.91
N ALA A 41 9.08 39.03 -36.23
CA ALA A 41 9.65 37.69 -36.11
C ALA A 41 9.64 37.16 -34.66
N CYS A 42 9.95 38.00 -33.66
CA CYS A 42 9.87 37.62 -32.24
C CYS A 42 8.44 37.30 -31.81
N TRP A 43 7.46 38.07 -32.31
CA TRP A 43 6.05 37.82 -32.04
C TRP A 43 5.55 36.53 -32.69
N ILE A 44 5.93 36.25 -33.93
CA ILE A 44 5.60 35.00 -34.61
C ILE A 44 6.22 33.82 -33.84
N ALA A 45 7.49 33.90 -33.46
CA ALA A 45 8.14 32.84 -32.69
C ALA A 45 7.43 32.58 -31.34
N THR A 46 7.03 33.64 -30.64
CA THR A 46 6.30 33.54 -29.37
C THR A 46 4.87 33.02 -29.57
N GLY A 47 4.19 33.46 -30.63
CA GLY A 47 2.86 32.97 -31.00
C GLY A 47 2.86 31.50 -31.39
N VAL A 48 3.86 31.04 -32.14
CA VAL A 48 4.05 29.62 -32.49
C VAL A 48 4.31 28.79 -31.24
N LEU A 49 5.17 29.26 -30.32
CA LEU A 49 5.37 28.59 -29.03
C LEU A 49 4.05 28.47 -28.26
N LEU A 50 3.28 29.56 -28.15
CA LEU A 50 1.99 29.55 -27.46
C LEU A 50 1.00 28.58 -28.11
N LEU A 51 0.90 28.55 -29.44
CA LEU A 51 0.02 27.63 -30.16
C LEU A 51 0.42 26.16 -29.96
N LEU A 52 1.71 25.87 -29.91
CA LEU A 52 2.24 24.52 -29.67
C LEU A 52 2.22 24.12 -28.20
N ALA A 53 2.22 25.08 -27.28
CA ALA A 53 2.08 24.86 -25.84
C ALA A 53 0.62 24.77 -25.37
N LEU A 54 -0.33 25.31 -26.16
CA LEU A 54 -1.76 25.27 -25.87
C LEU A 54 -2.43 23.89 -25.92
N PRO A 55 -2.01 22.90 -26.74
CA PRO A 55 -2.45 21.53 -26.52
C PRO A 55 -1.92 21.09 -25.16
N ALA A 56 -2.82 21.10 -24.17
CA ALA A 56 -2.56 20.72 -22.79
C ALA A 56 -2.37 19.21 -22.68
N ASP A 57 -1.32 18.69 -23.32
CA ASP A 57 -0.88 17.32 -23.07
C ASP A 57 -0.28 17.24 -21.66
N PRO A 58 -0.53 16.15 -20.92
CA PRO A 58 -0.09 15.99 -19.53
C PRO A 58 1.45 15.99 -19.40
N ASP A 59 2.15 15.71 -20.50
CA ASP A 59 3.61 15.65 -20.58
C ASP A 59 4.26 17.05 -20.71
N GLY A 60 3.45 18.09 -20.94
CA GLY A 60 3.91 19.48 -21.07
C GLY A 60 4.63 19.77 -22.38
N VAL A 61 5.14 20.99 -22.50
CA VAL A 61 5.84 21.45 -23.72
C VAL A 61 7.15 20.67 -23.88
N GLY A 62 7.32 19.99 -25.01
CA GLY A 62 8.51 19.18 -25.26
C GLY A 62 9.82 19.96 -25.07
N GLY A 63 10.76 19.38 -24.32
CA GLY A 63 12.03 20.05 -23.96
C GLY A 63 12.85 20.54 -25.17
N GLY A 64 12.75 19.84 -26.30
CA GLY A 64 13.34 20.28 -27.56
C GLY A 64 12.76 21.60 -28.09
N LEU A 65 11.43 21.78 -28.01
CA LEU A 65 10.76 23.00 -28.45
C LEU A 65 11.16 24.21 -27.57
N LEU A 66 11.23 24.01 -26.25
CA LEU A 66 11.75 25.01 -25.31
C LEU A 66 13.20 25.38 -25.63
N THR A 67 14.05 24.39 -25.93
CA THR A 67 15.46 24.62 -26.28
C THR A 67 15.59 25.46 -27.56
N VAL A 68 14.82 25.13 -28.60
CA VAL A 68 14.78 25.89 -29.86
C VAL A 68 14.34 27.33 -29.60
N TYR A 69 13.29 27.53 -28.79
CA TYR A 69 12.81 28.87 -28.44
C TYR A 69 13.86 29.69 -27.69
N VAL A 70 14.55 29.11 -26.71
CA VAL A 70 15.65 29.77 -25.99
C VAL A 70 16.78 30.18 -26.94
N VAL A 71 17.15 29.31 -27.89
CA VAL A 71 18.17 29.63 -28.91
C VAL A 71 17.71 30.81 -29.78
N VAL A 72 16.44 30.86 -30.19
CA VAL A 72 15.87 31.99 -30.94
C VAL A 72 15.95 33.29 -30.13
N LEU A 73 15.65 33.26 -28.83
CA LEU A 73 15.76 34.42 -27.94
C LEU A 73 17.21 34.90 -27.80
N LEU A 74 18.17 33.98 -27.65
CA LEU A 74 19.59 34.30 -27.58
C LEU A 74 20.10 34.94 -28.87
N LEU A 75 19.71 34.39 -30.03
CA LEU A 75 20.03 34.97 -31.33
C LEU A 75 19.43 36.37 -31.48
N ALA A 76 18.17 36.56 -31.07
CA ALA A 76 17.50 37.85 -31.08
C ALA A 76 18.16 38.86 -30.11
N ALA A 77 18.66 38.41 -28.98
CA ALA A 77 19.39 39.23 -28.00
C ALA A 77 20.77 39.65 -28.53
N VAL A 78 21.56 38.71 -29.08
CA VAL A 78 22.88 38.99 -29.67
C VAL A 78 22.76 39.93 -30.87
N HIS A 79 21.81 39.65 -31.76
CA HIS A 79 21.56 40.51 -32.92
C HIS A 79 21.07 41.91 -32.49
N GLY A 80 20.16 41.98 -31.52
CA GLY A 80 19.71 43.25 -30.93
C GLY A 80 20.86 44.04 -30.29
N ALA A 81 21.76 43.38 -29.56
CA ALA A 81 22.94 44.00 -28.95
C ALA A 81 23.86 44.59 -30.01
N PHE A 82 24.14 43.84 -31.08
CA PHE A 82 25.04 44.25 -32.15
C PHE A 82 24.51 45.49 -32.90
N VAL A 83 23.19 45.52 -33.18
CA VAL A 83 22.55 46.67 -33.82
C VAL A 83 22.41 47.86 -32.87
N GLY A 84 22.20 47.61 -31.58
CA GLY A 84 22.09 48.62 -30.52
C GLY A 84 23.38 49.40 -30.27
N LEU A 85 24.55 48.82 -30.56
CA LEU A 85 25.85 49.51 -30.44
C LEU A 85 25.97 50.77 -31.30
N ARG A 86 25.22 50.85 -32.41
CA ARG A 86 25.35 51.92 -33.43
C ARG A 86 24.07 52.74 -33.64
N THR A 87 22.98 52.41 -32.97
CA THR A 87 21.68 53.07 -33.14
C THR A 87 21.28 53.84 -31.88
N ARG A 88 20.64 55.01 -32.03
CA ARG A 88 20.10 55.76 -30.89
C ARG A 88 18.76 55.18 -30.47
N LEU A 89 18.56 55.01 -29.16
CA LEU A 89 17.23 54.68 -28.62
C LEU A 89 16.30 55.86 -28.86
N VAL A 90 15.08 55.55 -29.31
CA VAL A 90 14.02 56.55 -29.44
C VAL A 90 13.45 56.90 -28.07
N TRP A 91 13.32 55.92 -27.17
CA TRP A 91 12.78 56.07 -25.82
C TRP A 91 13.02 54.79 -25.00
N PRO A 92 13.34 54.80 -23.69
CA PRO A 92 13.75 55.96 -22.89
C PRO A 92 15.19 56.38 -23.26
N PRO A 93 15.51 57.69 -23.18
CA PRO A 93 16.82 58.20 -23.59
C PRO A 93 17.96 57.83 -22.64
N ARG A 94 17.65 57.40 -21.40
CA ARG A 94 18.62 56.99 -20.39
C ARG A 94 18.77 55.47 -20.38
N SER A 95 19.92 54.99 -20.86
CA SER A 95 20.32 53.56 -20.84
C SER A 95 20.04 52.82 -19.52
N PRO A 96 20.26 53.38 -18.31
CA PRO A 96 19.97 52.64 -17.06
C PRO A 96 18.48 52.33 -16.85
N VAL A 97 17.55 53.15 -17.35
CA VAL A 97 16.10 52.91 -17.22
C VAL A 97 15.67 51.72 -18.08
N ALA A 98 16.23 51.61 -19.29
CA ALA A 98 15.95 50.49 -20.18
C ALA A 98 16.52 49.16 -19.65
N VAL A 99 17.68 49.20 -18.99
CA VAL A 99 18.25 48.03 -18.30
C VAL A 99 17.35 47.59 -17.15
N LEU A 100 16.93 48.51 -16.28
CA LEU A 100 16.01 48.24 -15.16
C LEU A 100 14.69 47.63 -15.65
N LEU A 101 14.13 48.17 -16.74
CA LEU A 101 12.88 47.67 -17.32
C LEU A 101 13.05 46.23 -17.87
N GLY A 102 14.14 45.96 -18.59
CA GLY A 102 14.46 44.61 -19.08
C GLY A 102 14.65 43.61 -17.94
N LEU A 103 15.32 44.03 -16.86
CA LEU A 103 15.49 43.22 -15.65
C LEU A 103 14.16 42.93 -14.95
N ALA A 104 13.29 43.93 -14.82
CA ALA A 104 11.96 43.77 -14.25
C ALA A 104 11.08 42.81 -15.09
N LEU A 105 11.14 42.93 -16.42
CA LEU A 105 10.45 42.01 -17.33
C LEU A 105 11.00 40.59 -17.27
N LEU A 106 12.30 40.40 -17.01
CA LEU A 106 12.89 39.08 -16.83
C LEU A 106 12.56 38.48 -15.46
N ALA A 107 12.41 39.32 -14.43
CA ALA A 107 12.08 38.90 -13.08
C ALA A 107 10.69 38.27 -12.97
N VAL A 108 9.73 38.66 -13.82
CA VAL A 108 8.38 38.10 -13.83
C VAL A 108 8.34 36.62 -14.24
N PRO A 109 8.89 36.17 -15.39
CA PRO A 109 8.89 34.75 -15.76
C PRO A 109 9.82 33.92 -14.87
N VAL A 110 10.96 34.47 -14.44
CA VAL A 110 11.88 33.75 -13.53
C VAL A 110 11.25 33.59 -12.15
N GLY A 111 10.73 34.66 -11.56
CA GLY A 111 10.04 34.64 -10.27
C GLY A 111 8.73 33.84 -10.32
N GLY A 112 7.98 33.98 -11.42
CA GLY A 112 6.77 33.22 -11.68
C GLY A 112 7.03 31.71 -11.74
N SER A 113 8.15 31.26 -12.32
CA SER A 113 8.48 29.83 -12.38
C SER A 113 8.75 29.20 -11.00
N VAL A 114 9.38 29.96 -10.10
CA VAL A 114 9.66 29.52 -8.73
C VAL A 114 8.37 29.48 -7.91
N LEU A 115 7.56 30.54 -7.99
CA LEU A 115 6.26 30.60 -7.33
C LEU A 115 5.32 29.52 -7.83
N TYR A 116 5.25 29.30 -9.15
CA TYR A 116 4.42 28.26 -9.75
C TYR A 116 4.87 26.86 -9.32
N ARG A 117 6.18 26.58 -9.28
CA ARG A 117 6.69 25.29 -8.80
C ARG A 117 6.30 25.05 -7.34
N SER A 118 6.47 26.06 -6.47
CA SER A 118 6.07 25.95 -5.06
C SER A 118 4.57 25.74 -4.89
N ALA A 119 3.74 26.45 -5.67
CA ALA A 119 2.29 26.27 -5.66
C ALA A 119 1.87 24.88 -6.16
N ARG A 120 2.53 24.37 -7.21
CA ARG A 120 2.27 23.03 -7.75
C ARG A 120 2.69 21.91 -6.79
N GLU A 121 3.83 22.07 -6.13
CA GLU A 121 4.29 21.14 -5.09
C GLU A 121 3.30 21.14 -3.91
N GLU A 122 2.90 22.31 -3.42
CA GLU A 122 1.94 22.43 -2.32
C GLU A 122 0.58 21.81 -2.69
N ALA A 123 0.06 22.09 -3.89
CA ALA A 123 -1.18 21.48 -4.39
C ALA A 123 -1.08 19.94 -4.47
N THR A 124 0.06 19.42 -4.91
CA THR A 124 0.31 17.97 -4.94
C THR A 124 0.34 17.38 -3.53
N GLN A 125 0.99 18.04 -2.58
CA GLN A 125 1.03 17.60 -1.19
C GLN A 125 -0.36 17.63 -0.55
N GLN A 126 -1.19 18.63 -0.83
CA GLN A 126 -2.58 18.70 -0.33
C GLN A 126 -3.43 17.57 -0.92
N MET A 127 -3.35 17.32 -2.23
CA MET A 127 -4.06 16.21 -2.87
C MET A 127 -3.71 14.85 -2.24
N LEU A 128 -2.43 14.63 -1.89
CA LEU A 128 -1.99 13.41 -1.23
C LEU A 128 -2.50 13.31 0.21
N LEU A 129 -2.59 14.43 0.95
CA LEU A 129 -3.18 14.48 2.28
C LEU A 129 -4.69 14.21 2.23
N ASP A 130 -5.41 14.75 1.25
CA ASP A 130 -6.84 14.45 1.04
C ASP A 130 -7.07 12.98 0.67
N ARG A 131 -6.15 12.38 -0.10
CA ARG A 131 -6.18 10.95 -0.40
C ARG A 131 -5.99 10.12 0.88
N LEU A 132 -5.08 10.52 1.76
CA LEU A 132 -4.88 9.88 3.05
C LEU A 132 -6.13 10.02 3.94
N GLU A 133 -6.70 11.21 4.05
CA GLU A 133 -7.89 11.44 4.88
C GLU A 133 -9.12 10.68 4.36
N ARG A 134 -9.28 10.53 3.04
CA ARG A 134 -10.31 9.65 2.47
C ARG A 134 -10.14 8.20 2.88
N ALA A 135 -8.90 7.69 2.88
CA ALA A 135 -8.62 6.34 3.38
C ALA A 135 -8.92 6.22 4.88
N ASP A 136 -8.54 7.22 5.68
CA ASP A 136 -8.88 7.27 7.11
C ASP A 136 -10.41 7.29 7.33
N GLY A 137 -11.15 7.97 6.44
CA GLY A 137 -12.61 7.98 6.40
C GLY A 137 -13.20 6.59 6.16
N LEU A 138 -12.62 5.80 5.24
CA LEU A 138 -13.03 4.40 5.02
C LEU A 138 -12.86 3.57 6.28
N VAL A 139 -11.72 3.67 6.96
CA VAL A 139 -11.44 2.95 8.22
C VAL A 139 -12.43 3.33 9.31
N ARG A 140 -12.66 4.64 9.49
CA ARG A 140 -13.59 5.16 10.49
C ARG A 140 -15.03 4.71 10.23
N SER A 141 -15.48 4.76 8.98
CA SER A 141 -16.81 4.28 8.59
C SER A 141 -16.94 2.77 8.71
N GLY A 142 -15.89 2.02 8.37
CA GLY A 142 -15.82 0.57 8.51
C GLY A 142 -15.92 0.14 9.98
N GLY A 143 -15.30 0.89 10.89
CA GLY A 143 -15.36 0.63 12.34
C GLY A 143 -16.77 0.73 12.95
N GLN A 144 -17.72 1.34 12.24
CA GLN A 144 -19.13 1.44 12.64
C GLN A 144 -20.00 0.31 12.07
N LYS A 145 -19.45 -0.50 11.15
CA LYS A 145 -20.14 -1.61 10.47
C LYS A 145 -19.70 -2.95 11.05
N SER A 146 -20.41 -4.02 10.69
CA SER A 146 -19.91 -5.38 10.94
C SER A 146 -18.63 -5.62 10.14
N PHE A 147 -17.72 -6.45 10.68
CA PHE A 147 -16.42 -6.70 10.05
C PHE A 147 -16.54 -7.22 8.61
N GLY A 148 -17.48 -8.12 8.34
CA GLY A 148 -17.72 -8.67 7.00
C GLY A 148 -18.06 -7.60 5.97
N THR A 149 -18.90 -6.62 6.34
CA THR A 149 -19.28 -5.50 5.46
C THR A 149 -18.14 -4.49 5.31
N ALA A 150 -17.34 -4.26 6.34
CA ALA A 150 -16.24 -3.30 6.33
C ALA A 150 -14.97 -3.81 5.61
N GLN A 151 -14.87 -5.10 5.31
CA GLN A 151 -13.63 -5.70 4.82
C GLN A 151 -13.12 -5.08 3.51
N SER A 152 -14.03 -4.71 2.59
CA SER A 152 -13.65 -4.00 1.35
C SER A 152 -13.06 -2.62 1.63
N ASP A 153 -13.67 -1.87 2.56
CA ASP A 153 -13.25 -0.53 2.94
C ASP A 153 -11.84 -0.58 3.57
N TYR A 154 -11.58 -1.60 4.40
CA TYR A 154 -10.25 -1.81 4.98
C TYR A 154 -9.19 -2.19 3.96
N ARG A 155 -9.51 -3.05 2.98
CA ARG A 155 -8.56 -3.39 1.90
C ARG A 155 -8.21 -2.16 1.06
N GLU A 156 -9.22 -1.34 0.75
CA GLU A 156 -9.04 -0.12 -0.01
C GLU A 156 -8.17 0.90 0.74
N ALA A 157 -8.40 1.08 2.04
CA ALA A 157 -7.55 1.93 2.87
C ALA A 157 -6.08 1.47 2.89
N LEU A 158 -5.83 0.16 3.07
CA LEU A 158 -4.47 -0.40 3.03
C LEU A 158 -3.78 -0.19 1.66
N ARG A 159 -4.53 -0.31 0.56
CA ARG A 159 -4.02 -0.03 -0.79
C ARG A 159 -3.57 1.42 -0.92
N VAL A 160 -4.34 2.37 -0.37
CA VAL A 160 -3.95 3.78 -0.35
C VAL A 160 -2.72 4.02 0.51
N TYR A 161 -2.67 3.47 1.73
CA TYR A 161 -1.50 3.60 2.60
C TYR A 161 -0.22 3.04 1.96
N GLY A 162 -0.32 1.86 1.34
CA GLY A 162 0.79 1.24 0.62
C GLY A 162 1.25 2.06 -0.58
N GLY A 163 0.30 2.52 -1.40
CA GLY A 163 0.61 3.38 -2.55
C GLY A 163 1.27 4.70 -2.15
N LEU A 164 0.83 5.34 -1.04
CA LEU A 164 1.48 6.54 -0.53
C LEU A 164 2.94 6.29 -0.12
N ARG A 165 3.23 5.16 0.54
CA ARG A 165 4.59 4.79 0.95
C ARG A 165 5.49 4.35 -0.22
N ALA A 166 4.91 3.68 -1.22
CA ALA A 166 5.64 3.18 -2.38
C ALA A 166 5.89 4.27 -3.42
N ASP A 167 4.85 5.01 -3.80
CA ASP A 167 4.89 5.95 -4.93
C ASP A 167 5.36 7.35 -4.50
N HIS A 168 5.15 7.73 -3.22
CA HIS A 168 5.41 9.08 -2.72
C HIS A 168 6.08 9.10 -1.32
N PRO A 169 7.22 8.40 -1.12
CA PRO A 169 7.83 8.19 0.20
C PRO A 169 8.18 9.50 0.94
N ASP A 170 8.56 10.55 0.21
CA ASP A 170 8.97 11.84 0.79
C ASP A 170 7.81 12.82 1.03
N SER A 171 6.57 12.42 0.72
CA SER A 171 5.39 13.25 0.91
C SER A 171 5.01 13.42 2.39
N ARG A 172 4.32 14.52 2.71
CA ARG A 172 3.74 14.74 4.05
C ARG A 172 2.72 13.66 4.41
N ALA A 173 1.97 13.17 3.42
CA ALA A 173 1.02 12.08 3.60
C ALA A 173 1.72 10.76 3.95
N ALA A 174 2.75 10.37 3.20
CA ALA A 174 3.51 9.14 3.45
C ALA A 174 4.18 9.12 4.83
N ARG A 175 4.63 10.28 5.34
CA ARG A 175 5.18 10.40 6.71
C ARG A 175 4.14 10.15 7.81
N LYS A 176 2.84 10.35 7.54
CA LYS A 176 1.76 10.12 8.51
C LYS A 176 1.27 8.67 8.52
N VAL A 177 1.53 7.88 7.48
CA VAL A 177 1.01 6.52 7.32
C VAL A 177 1.33 5.60 8.51
N PRO A 178 2.54 5.56 9.10
CA PRO A 178 2.80 4.70 10.26
C PRO A 178 1.85 4.96 11.45
N GLY A 179 1.55 6.24 11.72
CA GLY A 179 0.56 6.61 12.73
C GLY A 179 -0.86 6.18 12.35
N ARG A 180 -1.23 6.30 11.07
CA ARG A 180 -2.55 5.85 10.57
C ARG A 180 -2.70 4.34 10.63
N LEU A 181 -1.63 3.57 10.37
CA LEU A 181 -1.64 2.11 10.51
C LEU A 181 -1.88 1.69 11.97
N THR A 182 -1.36 2.43 12.94
CA THR A 182 -1.66 2.17 14.36
C THR A 182 -3.17 2.30 14.61
N SER A 183 -3.77 3.43 14.21
CA SER A 183 -5.22 3.65 14.34
C SER A 183 -6.06 2.63 13.55
N PHE A 184 -5.57 2.17 12.39
CA PHE A 184 -6.20 1.11 11.60
C PHE A 184 -6.27 -0.20 12.40
N TYR A 185 -5.16 -0.65 12.97
CA TYR A 185 -5.10 -1.88 13.77
C TYR A 185 -6.00 -1.78 15.01
N GLU A 186 -6.00 -0.64 15.70
CA GLU A 186 -6.87 -0.39 16.85
C GLU A 186 -8.36 -0.41 16.46
N THR A 187 -8.72 0.19 15.33
CA THR A 187 -10.10 0.23 14.84
C THR A 187 -10.60 -1.16 14.45
N VAL A 188 -9.82 -1.89 13.66
CA VAL A 188 -10.19 -3.25 13.21
C VAL A 188 -10.21 -4.22 14.40
N GLY A 189 -9.27 -4.08 15.34
CA GLY A 189 -9.16 -4.90 16.55
C GLY A 189 -10.06 -4.44 17.71
N ALA A 190 -10.95 -3.47 17.52
CA ALA A 190 -11.68 -2.83 18.62
C ALA A 190 -12.55 -3.80 19.46
N ALA A 191 -13.04 -4.89 18.85
CA ALA A 191 -13.78 -5.94 19.58
C ALA A 191 -12.93 -6.55 20.72
N TYR A 192 -11.63 -6.77 20.48
CA TYR A 192 -10.73 -7.28 21.50
C TYR A 192 -10.59 -6.30 22.68
N ALA A 193 -10.44 -5.01 22.40
CA ALA A 193 -10.36 -3.97 23.44
C ALA A 193 -11.63 -3.91 24.31
N ARG A 194 -12.79 -4.24 23.73
CA ARG A 194 -14.07 -4.36 24.44
C ARG A 194 -14.28 -5.71 25.13
N LYS A 195 -13.30 -6.63 25.06
CA LYS A 195 -13.38 -8.02 25.55
C LYS A 195 -14.46 -8.86 24.87
N ASP A 196 -14.90 -8.46 23.68
CA ASP A 196 -15.76 -9.27 22.84
C ASP A 196 -14.89 -10.23 22.03
N TYR A 197 -14.42 -11.28 22.72
CA TYR A 197 -13.37 -12.15 22.23
C TYR A 197 -13.79 -12.95 21.00
N CYS A 198 -15.01 -13.46 20.97
CA CYS A 198 -15.55 -14.18 19.82
C CYS A 198 -15.65 -13.27 18.58
N ALA A 199 -16.18 -12.06 18.72
CA ALA A 199 -16.28 -11.13 17.59
C ALA A 199 -14.90 -10.62 17.12
N ALA A 200 -13.88 -10.66 17.99
CA ALA A 200 -12.53 -10.23 17.66
C ALA A 200 -11.73 -11.22 16.79
N ILE A 201 -12.11 -12.51 16.74
CA ILE A 201 -11.35 -13.55 16.03
C ILE A 201 -11.19 -13.22 14.53
N ALA A 202 -12.29 -12.91 13.83
CA ALA A 202 -12.25 -12.63 12.39
C ALA A 202 -11.44 -11.36 12.04
N PRO A 203 -11.66 -10.21 12.71
CA PRO A 203 -10.82 -9.02 12.50
C PRO A 203 -9.34 -9.24 12.79
N LEU A 204 -8.99 -9.90 13.91
CA LEU A 204 -7.60 -10.17 14.27
C LEU A 204 -6.93 -11.13 13.27
N THR A 205 -7.66 -12.13 12.79
CA THR A 205 -7.20 -13.03 11.72
C THR A 205 -6.92 -12.26 10.44
N TYR A 206 -7.77 -11.31 10.07
CA TYR A 206 -7.54 -10.44 8.92
C TYR A 206 -6.29 -9.56 9.10
N LEU A 207 -6.06 -8.99 10.29
CA LEU A 207 -4.87 -8.17 10.56
C LEU A 207 -3.55 -8.95 10.37
N ARG A 208 -3.55 -10.27 10.57
CA ARG A 208 -2.39 -11.13 10.27
C ARG A 208 -2.05 -11.24 8.79
N THR A 209 -2.98 -10.87 7.90
CA THR A 209 -2.75 -10.86 6.44
C THR A 209 -2.09 -9.56 5.97
N VAL A 210 -2.19 -8.48 6.75
CA VAL A 210 -1.71 -7.15 6.36
C VAL A 210 -0.20 -7.10 6.07
N PRO A 211 0.69 -7.78 6.83
CA PRO A 211 2.13 -7.83 6.51
C PRO A 211 2.47 -8.47 5.15
N ARG A 212 1.50 -9.07 4.45
CA ARG A 212 1.67 -9.56 3.06
C ARG A 212 1.41 -8.48 2.01
N THR A 213 0.75 -7.38 2.42
CA THR A 213 0.34 -6.29 1.53
C THR A 213 1.15 -5.01 1.74
N LEU A 214 1.72 -4.83 2.93
CA LEU A 214 2.55 -3.68 3.30
C LEU A 214 3.94 -4.15 3.73
N ASP A 215 4.94 -3.31 3.48
CA ASP A 215 6.32 -3.58 3.87
C ASP A 215 6.43 -3.68 5.40
N LYS A 216 7.13 -4.70 5.89
CA LYS A 216 7.34 -4.93 7.33
C LYS A 216 8.02 -3.73 8.00
N LYS A 217 8.87 -2.99 7.28
CA LYS A 217 9.52 -1.78 7.81
C LYS A 217 8.51 -0.68 8.18
N ASP A 218 7.41 -0.60 7.45
CA ASP A 218 6.37 0.42 7.66
C ASP A 218 5.41 0.01 8.79
N LEU A 219 5.25 -1.30 9.00
CA LEU A 219 4.41 -1.86 10.08
C LEU A 219 5.14 -1.91 11.43
N GLY A 220 6.45 -2.16 11.44
CA GLY A 220 7.21 -2.32 12.68
C GLY A 220 6.61 -3.40 13.59
N SER A 221 6.32 -3.05 14.84
CA SER A 221 5.69 -3.94 15.81
C SER A 221 4.24 -4.34 15.47
N LEU A 222 3.54 -3.58 14.62
CA LEU A 222 2.18 -3.91 14.18
C LEU A 222 2.12 -5.24 13.41
N ALA A 223 3.24 -5.68 12.83
CA ALA A 223 3.28 -6.95 12.10
C ALA A 223 2.95 -8.17 12.99
N ALA A 224 3.32 -8.14 14.27
CA ALA A 224 3.06 -9.21 15.24
C ALA A 224 1.93 -8.86 16.23
N TRP A 225 1.45 -7.62 16.24
CA TRP A 225 0.42 -7.12 17.16
C TRP A 225 -0.85 -8.00 17.26
N PRO A 226 -1.36 -8.62 16.19
CA PRO A 226 -2.56 -9.44 16.28
C PRO A 226 -2.34 -10.79 16.96
N ASP A 227 -1.12 -11.32 17.03
CA ASP A 227 -0.88 -12.73 17.37
C ASP A 227 -1.26 -13.04 18.84
N ASP A 228 -0.73 -12.29 19.80
CA ASP A 228 -1.07 -12.48 21.23
C ASP A 228 -2.57 -12.24 21.51
N ARG A 229 -3.17 -11.28 20.81
CA ARG A 229 -4.57 -10.91 20.95
C ARG A 229 -5.48 -11.98 20.36
N LEU A 230 -5.11 -12.54 19.21
CA LEU A 230 -5.85 -13.62 18.57
C LEU A 230 -5.76 -14.89 19.41
N ALA A 231 -4.59 -15.20 19.97
CA ALA A 231 -4.43 -16.33 20.88
C ALA A 231 -5.32 -16.19 22.12
N ALA A 232 -5.37 -15.00 22.73
CA ALA A 232 -6.29 -14.69 23.81
C ALA A 232 -7.76 -14.84 23.38
N SER A 233 -8.15 -14.25 22.24
CA SER A 233 -9.53 -14.34 21.74
C SER A 233 -9.99 -15.77 21.45
N LEU A 234 -9.13 -16.61 20.86
CA LEU A 234 -9.43 -18.01 20.57
C LEU A 234 -9.61 -18.82 21.86
N TYR A 235 -8.79 -18.55 22.89
CA TYR A 235 -8.92 -19.20 24.19
C TYR A 235 -10.22 -18.78 24.88
N GLU A 236 -10.42 -17.49 25.12
CA GLU A 236 -11.58 -16.99 25.87
C GLU A 236 -12.91 -17.34 25.19
N CYS A 237 -12.99 -17.22 23.86
CA CYS A 237 -14.19 -17.64 23.13
C CYS A 237 -14.40 -19.17 23.18
N GLY A 238 -13.31 -19.95 23.11
CA GLY A 238 -13.38 -21.40 23.24
C GLY A 238 -13.78 -21.84 24.65
N THR A 239 -13.31 -21.17 25.70
CA THR A 239 -13.71 -21.47 27.08
C THR A 239 -15.17 -21.18 27.33
N ASP A 240 -15.68 -20.05 26.81
CA ASP A 240 -17.10 -19.71 26.90
C ASP A 240 -17.97 -20.76 26.17
N GLY A 241 -17.56 -21.16 24.97
CA GLY A 241 -18.23 -22.21 24.20
C GLY A 241 -18.20 -23.58 24.90
N LEU A 242 -17.07 -23.93 25.53
CA LEU A 242 -16.94 -25.17 26.30
C LEU A 242 -17.87 -25.18 27.52
N ALA A 243 -17.96 -24.06 28.25
CA ALA A 243 -18.85 -23.92 29.40
C ALA A 243 -20.34 -23.95 29.00
N GLY A 244 -20.67 -23.40 27.83
CA GLY A 244 -22.01 -23.41 27.25
C GLY A 244 -22.39 -24.70 26.51
N ALA A 245 -21.48 -25.67 26.40
CA ALA A 245 -21.62 -26.88 25.57
C ALA A 245 -21.94 -26.59 24.08
N ASP A 246 -21.42 -25.47 23.56
CA ASP A 246 -21.50 -25.12 22.14
C ASP A 246 -20.68 -26.13 21.30
N VAL A 247 -21.03 -26.33 20.03
CA VAL A 247 -20.30 -27.23 19.13
C VAL A 247 -19.05 -26.59 18.51
N THR A 248 -18.84 -25.29 18.72
CA THR A 248 -17.79 -24.51 18.05
C THR A 248 -16.49 -24.34 18.83
N TRP A 249 -16.46 -24.64 20.14
CA TRP A 249 -15.25 -24.41 20.97
C TRP A 249 -14.04 -25.22 20.52
N GLU A 250 -14.25 -26.44 20.03
CA GLU A 250 -13.18 -27.32 19.52
C GLU A 250 -12.42 -26.66 18.38
N GLY A 251 -13.14 -26.03 17.44
CA GLY A 251 -12.52 -25.33 16.31
C GLY A 251 -11.64 -24.16 16.76
N HIS A 252 -12.03 -23.43 17.80
CA HIS A 252 -11.24 -22.33 18.35
C HIS A 252 -9.96 -22.84 19.04
N PHE A 253 -10.06 -23.89 19.87
CA PHE A 253 -8.90 -24.50 20.52
C PHE A 253 -7.97 -25.20 19.53
N SER A 254 -8.51 -25.88 18.52
CA SER A 254 -7.74 -26.48 17.43
C SER A 254 -6.96 -25.42 16.67
N THR A 255 -7.60 -24.29 16.33
CA THR A 255 -6.92 -23.14 15.71
C THR A 255 -5.82 -22.59 16.61
N LEU A 256 -6.07 -22.45 17.92
CA LEU A 256 -5.08 -21.97 18.88
C LEU A 256 -3.86 -22.90 18.98
N LEU A 257 -4.08 -24.21 19.13
CA LEU A 257 -3.02 -25.21 19.24
C LEU A 257 -2.18 -25.33 17.96
N THR A 258 -2.80 -25.21 16.79
CA THR A 258 -2.09 -25.28 15.51
C THR A 258 -1.35 -23.99 15.17
N THR A 259 -1.91 -22.85 15.52
CA THR A 259 -1.41 -21.54 15.07
C THR A 259 -0.48 -20.89 16.08
N PHE A 260 -0.70 -21.12 17.38
CA PHE A 260 0.07 -20.54 18.48
C PHE A 260 0.41 -21.60 19.55
N PRO A 261 1.11 -22.69 19.19
CA PRO A 261 1.34 -23.82 20.08
C PRO A 261 2.08 -23.44 21.37
N ASP A 262 2.99 -22.46 21.30
CA ASP A 262 3.82 -22.04 22.43
C ASP A 262 3.19 -20.95 23.30
N SER A 263 2.01 -20.46 22.92
CA SER A 263 1.33 -19.38 23.63
C SER A 263 0.96 -19.79 25.07
N PRO A 264 0.94 -18.84 26.03
CA PRO A 264 0.43 -19.11 27.38
C PRO A 264 -0.99 -19.67 27.40
N GLN A 265 -1.81 -19.28 26.42
CA GLN A 265 -3.19 -19.70 26.24
C GLN A 265 -3.29 -21.17 25.81
N ALA A 266 -2.46 -21.62 24.87
CA ALA A 266 -2.43 -23.03 24.44
C ALA A 266 -2.16 -23.97 25.62
N LYS A 267 -1.29 -23.57 26.55
CA LYS A 267 -0.95 -24.35 27.76
C LYS A 267 -2.11 -24.47 28.77
N LYS A 268 -3.14 -23.62 28.67
CA LYS A 268 -4.32 -23.65 29.54
C LYS A 268 -5.44 -24.55 29.02
N ILE A 269 -5.39 -24.99 27.76
CA ILE A 269 -6.48 -25.78 27.15
C ILE A 269 -6.66 -27.12 27.86
N GLU A 270 -5.58 -27.86 28.07
CA GLU A 270 -5.65 -29.18 28.74
C GLU A 270 -6.28 -29.11 30.14
N PRO A 271 -5.82 -28.26 31.07
CA PRO A 271 -6.44 -28.17 32.39
C PRO A 271 -7.89 -27.70 32.32
N GLU A 272 -8.25 -26.82 31.40
CA GLU A 272 -9.63 -26.34 31.22
C GLU A 272 -10.58 -27.45 30.75
N VAL A 273 -10.18 -28.19 29.71
CA VAL A 273 -10.96 -29.32 29.18
C VAL A 273 -11.08 -30.42 30.24
N ARG A 274 -10.01 -30.70 30.99
CA ARG A 274 -10.05 -31.66 32.08
C ARG A 274 -11.04 -31.25 33.17
N ALA A 275 -11.04 -29.98 33.58
CA ALA A 275 -11.98 -29.46 34.56
C ALA A 275 -13.45 -29.59 34.08
N ALA A 276 -13.72 -29.35 32.79
CA ALA A 276 -15.04 -29.55 32.21
C ALA A 276 -15.47 -31.03 32.22
N VAL A 277 -14.56 -31.95 31.90
CA VAL A 277 -14.82 -33.40 31.98
C VAL A 277 -15.09 -33.84 33.42
N ASP A 278 -14.27 -33.40 34.38
CA ASP A 278 -14.42 -33.75 35.79
C ASP A 278 -15.75 -33.22 36.36
N LYS A 279 -16.19 -32.03 35.93
CA LYS A 279 -17.50 -31.46 36.26
C LYS A 279 -18.65 -32.34 35.77
N GLU A 280 -18.64 -32.73 34.49
CA GLU A 280 -19.70 -33.59 33.95
C GLU A 280 -19.65 -35.02 34.52
N ALA A 281 -18.46 -35.54 34.84
CA ALA A 281 -18.33 -36.80 35.56
C ALA A 281 -18.94 -36.75 36.97
N GLY A 282 -18.84 -35.60 37.65
CA GLY A 282 -19.54 -35.35 38.91
C GLY A 282 -21.06 -35.44 38.78
N ASN A 283 -21.61 -34.96 37.66
CA ASN A 283 -23.06 -35.00 37.38
C ASN A 283 -23.61 -36.42 37.20
N LEU A 284 -22.76 -37.43 36.95
CA LEU A 284 -23.16 -38.84 36.91
C LEU A 284 -23.72 -39.35 38.26
N ARG A 285 -23.36 -38.69 39.36
CA ARG A 285 -23.88 -38.99 40.70
C ARG A 285 -25.11 -38.14 41.06
N GLY A 286 -25.56 -37.29 40.15
CA GLY A 286 -26.67 -36.36 40.32
C GLY A 286 -28.01 -36.90 39.82
N SER A 287 -28.99 -36.00 39.66
CA SER A 287 -30.37 -36.33 39.28
C SER A 287 -30.56 -36.70 37.81
N GLU A 288 -29.60 -36.39 36.93
CA GLU A 288 -29.70 -36.66 35.48
C GLU A 288 -28.46 -37.42 34.93
N PRO A 289 -28.22 -38.66 35.36
CA PRO A 289 -27.03 -39.42 34.96
C PRO A 289 -26.96 -39.72 33.46
N CYS A 290 -28.09 -39.96 32.80
CA CYS A 290 -28.13 -40.22 31.35
C CYS A 290 -27.70 -38.99 30.54
N ALA A 291 -28.17 -37.79 30.91
CA ALA A 291 -27.77 -36.54 30.26
C ALA A 291 -26.27 -36.26 30.45
N ALA A 292 -25.72 -36.56 31.63
CA ALA A 292 -24.28 -36.45 31.89
C ALA A 292 -23.46 -37.40 31.01
N VAL A 293 -23.91 -38.64 30.77
CA VAL A 293 -23.25 -39.57 29.84
C VAL A 293 -23.25 -39.05 28.41
N GLU A 294 -24.38 -38.51 27.93
CA GLU A 294 -24.47 -37.93 26.57
C GLU A 294 -23.51 -36.74 26.40
N ARG A 295 -23.43 -35.85 27.41
CA ARG A 295 -22.48 -34.72 27.41
C ARG A 295 -21.03 -35.19 27.41
N LEU A 296 -20.70 -36.20 28.22
CA LEU A 296 -19.36 -36.80 28.24
C LEU A 296 -18.98 -37.45 26.91
N GLN A 297 -19.92 -38.12 26.23
CA GLN A 297 -19.68 -38.65 24.87
C GLN A 297 -19.44 -37.51 23.87
N GLY A 298 -20.22 -36.44 23.95
CA GLY A 298 -20.04 -35.23 23.16
C GLY A 298 -18.65 -34.62 23.36
N LEU A 299 -18.25 -34.38 24.61
CA LEU A 299 -16.93 -33.87 24.97
C LEU A 299 -15.81 -34.78 24.47
N SER A 300 -15.91 -36.10 24.70
CA SER A 300 -14.92 -37.06 24.23
C SER A 300 -14.74 -37.01 22.71
N SER A 301 -15.83 -36.92 21.95
CA SER A 301 -15.78 -36.85 20.49
C SER A 301 -15.09 -35.57 19.98
N GLN A 302 -15.24 -34.46 20.71
CA GLN A 302 -14.65 -33.17 20.38
C GLN A 302 -13.17 -33.13 20.78
N VAL A 303 -12.82 -33.61 21.96
CA VAL A 303 -11.41 -33.72 22.41
C VAL A 303 -10.59 -34.62 21.49
N ALA A 304 -11.19 -35.68 20.94
CA ALA A 304 -10.53 -36.55 19.97
C ALA A 304 -10.20 -35.86 18.63
N ARG A 305 -10.83 -34.71 18.32
CA ARG A 305 -10.54 -33.90 17.13
C ARG A 305 -9.46 -32.85 17.36
N LEU A 306 -9.09 -32.57 18.61
CA LEU A 306 -8.02 -31.62 18.91
C LEU A 306 -6.66 -32.13 18.39
N PRO A 307 -5.77 -31.22 17.96
CA PRO A 307 -4.42 -31.60 17.57
C PRO A 307 -3.60 -32.04 18.79
N GLY A 308 -2.82 -33.12 18.65
CA GLY A 308 -1.86 -33.54 19.68
C GLY A 308 -2.43 -34.38 20.81
N THR A 309 -3.74 -34.55 20.92
CA THR A 309 -4.36 -35.52 21.83
C THR A 309 -4.14 -36.95 21.31
N ARG A 310 -3.12 -37.63 21.82
CA ARG A 310 -3.19 -39.09 21.89
C ARG A 310 -4.28 -39.44 22.91
N PRO A 311 -5.27 -40.27 22.58
CA PRO A 311 -6.29 -40.66 23.53
C PRO A 311 -5.63 -41.45 24.67
N ALA A 312 -5.34 -40.78 25.78
CA ALA A 312 -4.98 -41.39 27.04
C ALA A 312 -6.27 -41.73 27.80
N TRP A 313 -7.13 -42.53 27.18
CA TRP A 313 -8.14 -43.26 27.92
C TRP A 313 -8.09 -44.73 27.49
N PRO A 314 -7.82 -45.67 28.38
CA PRO A 314 -8.04 -47.07 28.08
C PRO A 314 -9.55 -47.25 27.89
N MET A 315 -10.00 -47.34 26.64
CA MET A 315 -11.29 -47.94 26.34
C MET A 315 -11.31 -49.32 27.03
N PRO A 316 -12.30 -49.65 27.87
CA PRO A 316 -12.45 -51.02 28.33
C PRO A 316 -12.66 -51.87 27.09
N SER A 317 -11.66 -52.71 26.79
CA SER A 317 -11.75 -53.72 25.74
C SER A 317 -13.04 -54.51 25.97
N ARG A 318 -13.94 -54.48 24.97
CA ARG A 318 -15.11 -55.37 24.95
C ARG A 318 -14.64 -56.76 25.33
N GLY A 319 -15.23 -57.30 26.39
CA GLY A 319 -14.85 -58.58 26.97
C GLY A 319 -14.67 -59.62 25.88
N THR A 320 -13.49 -60.23 25.83
CA THR A 320 -13.27 -61.47 25.10
C THR A 320 -14.20 -62.53 25.69
N PRO A 321 -15.16 -63.08 24.94
CA PRO A 321 -15.88 -64.24 25.45
C PRO A 321 -14.91 -65.41 25.48
N ALA A 322 -14.79 -66.02 26.64
CA ALA A 322 -14.07 -67.26 26.85
C ALA A 322 -14.48 -68.32 25.81
N GLY A 323 -13.49 -68.94 25.15
CA GLY A 323 -13.67 -70.31 24.67
C GLY A 323 -13.81 -71.27 25.87
N PRO A 324 -14.27 -72.52 25.69
CA PRO A 324 -13.85 -73.35 24.55
C PRO A 324 -14.92 -74.31 23.99
N ALA A 325 -14.75 -74.73 22.73
CA ALA A 325 -15.22 -76.04 22.30
C ALA A 325 -14.30 -76.60 21.21
N ARG A 326 -13.75 -77.78 21.49
CA ARG A 326 -12.93 -78.59 20.60
C ARG A 326 -13.74 -79.03 19.37
N ALA A 327 -13.14 -78.95 18.19
CA ALA A 327 -13.36 -79.95 17.14
C ALA A 327 -12.07 -80.14 16.34
N ARG A 328 -11.55 -81.37 16.40
CA ARG A 328 -10.48 -81.88 15.55
C ARG A 328 -10.99 -82.02 14.12
N THR A 329 -10.21 -81.59 13.14
CA THR A 329 -10.06 -82.33 11.88
C THR A 329 -8.67 -82.09 11.26
N ARG A 330 -7.94 -83.20 11.12
CA ARG A 330 -6.80 -83.44 10.22
C ARG A 330 -7.23 -83.05 8.79
N GLY A 331 -6.42 -82.60 7.84
CA GLY A 331 -4.98 -82.50 7.61
C GLY A 331 -4.78 -82.29 6.09
N ARG A 332 -3.53 -82.08 5.66
CA ARG A 332 -2.99 -82.00 4.27
C ARG A 332 -2.65 -80.60 3.73
N THR A 333 -1.37 -80.24 3.89
CA THR A 333 -0.50 -79.69 2.83
C THR A 333 0.07 -80.84 1.97
N PRO A 334 0.83 -80.63 0.86
CA PRO A 334 1.29 -79.38 0.24
C PRO A 334 1.09 -79.30 -1.30
N ALA A 335 1.33 -78.13 -1.90
CA ALA A 335 1.90 -78.07 -3.25
C ALA A 335 2.60 -76.72 -3.48
N VAL A 336 3.92 -76.81 -3.62
CA VAL A 336 4.85 -75.82 -4.15
C VAL A 336 4.66 -75.72 -5.65
N TRP A 337 4.60 -74.52 -6.22
CA TRP A 337 4.96 -74.28 -7.63
C TRP A 337 5.66 -72.93 -7.78
N THR A 338 6.96 -73.01 -8.03
CA THR A 338 7.84 -71.97 -8.55
C THR A 338 7.74 -71.92 -10.07
N SER A 339 7.66 -70.73 -10.68
CA SER A 339 8.14 -70.44 -12.05
C SER A 339 8.01 -68.92 -12.34
N THR A 340 9.08 -68.13 -12.30
CA THR A 340 9.94 -67.72 -13.46
C THR A 340 9.19 -66.84 -14.48
N ARG A 341 9.33 -65.50 -14.44
CA ARG A 341 10.31 -64.64 -15.15
C ARG A 341 10.20 -64.69 -16.70
N THR A 342 9.71 -63.59 -17.29
CA THR A 342 10.20 -62.89 -18.52
C THR A 342 9.31 -61.63 -18.71
N GLY A 343 9.84 -60.41 -18.83
CA GLY A 343 10.39 -59.85 -20.08
C GLY A 343 9.28 -59.79 -21.14
N ASN A 344 8.84 -58.65 -21.68
CA ASN A 344 9.64 -57.65 -22.36
C ASN A 344 8.77 -56.43 -22.75
N SER A 345 9.50 -55.40 -23.13
CA SER A 345 9.23 -54.04 -23.59
C SER A 345 8.28 -53.82 -24.78
N THR A 346 7.93 -52.53 -24.89
CA THR A 346 7.63 -51.72 -26.09
C THR A 346 6.22 -51.79 -26.71
N ARG A 347 5.53 -50.63 -26.81
CA ARG A 347 5.66 -49.70 -27.94
C ARG A 347 4.82 -48.43 -27.78
N ARG A 348 5.42 -47.34 -28.27
CA ARG A 348 4.82 -46.06 -28.66
C ARG A 348 3.75 -46.23 -29.74
N ALA A 349 2.73 -45.37 -29.72
CA ALA A 349 2.32 -44.47 -30.82
C ALA A 349 1.09 -43.66 -30.32
N ARG A 350 1.19 -42.35 -30.12
CA ARG A 350 0.81 -41.29 -31.07
C ARG A 350 -0.56 -41.52 -31.75
N ARG A 351 -1.55 -40.71 -31.36
CA ARG A 351 -2.16 -39.69 -32.22
C ARG A 351 -2.52 -38.47 -31.39
#